data_AF-A0A2V4H5L8-F1
#
_entry.id   AF-A0A2V4H5L8-F1
#
_cell.length_a   1.000
_cell.length_b   1.000
_cell.length_c   1.000
_cell.angle_alpha   90.00
_cell.angle_beta   90.00
_cell.angle_gamma   90.00
#
_symmetry.space_group_name_H-M   'P 1'
#
loop_
_entity.id
_entity.type
_entity.pdbx_description
1 polymer ?
#
loop_
_entity_poly.entity_id
_entity_poly.type
_entity_poly.pdbx_seq_one_letter_code
_entity_poly.pdbx_strand_id
1 'polypeptide(L)'
;MLKVIKIPSGAISMLLDAKPKDYPLLSELCLDDYGLYSGEQLDRLRIELKDMSRATKGMDGFFCSLDAFALEARVLGESVLFDPFRG
;
A
#
# COMPACT_ATOMS: atom_id res chain seq x y z
N MET A 1 0.57 15.35 10.08
CA MET A 1 -0.09 15.79 8.82
C MET A 1 -0.70 14.55 8.16
N LEU A 2 -1.75 14.69 7.35
CA LEU A 2 -2.32 13.56 6.60
C LEU A 2 -1.72 13.55 5.20
N LYS A 3 -1.07 12.45 4.80
CA LYS A 3 -0.52 12.27 3.46
C LYS A 3 -1.49 11.41 2.64
N VAL A 4 -1.88 11.87 1.46
CA VAL A 4 -2.79 11.13 0.57
C VAL A 4 -2.02 10.56 -0.60
N ILE A 5 -2.11 9.25 -0.80
CA ILE A 5 -1.51 8.50 -1.89
C ILE A 5 -2.61 7.99 -2.79
N LYS A 6 -2.54 8.36 -4.06
CA LYS A 6 -3.43 7.82 -5.10
C LYS A 6 -2.86 6.50 -5.59
N ILE A 7 -3.70 5.47 -5.64
CA ILE A 7 -3.34 4.19 -6.23
C ILE A 7 -3.68 4.24 -7.71
N PRO A 8 -2.72 4.07 -8.63
CA PRO A 8 -2.98 4.01 -10.06
C PRO A 8 -3.95 2.88 -10.39
N SER A 9 -4.94 3.14 -11.24
CA SER A 9 -5.93 2.13 -11.66
C SER A 9 -5.31 0.82 -12.18
N GLY A 10 -4.18 0.91 -12.90
CA GLY A 10 -3.44 -0.27 -13.38
C GLY A 10 -2.78 -1.13 -12.29
N ALA A 11 -2.61 -0.61 -11.07
CA ALA A 11 -2.11 -1.36 -9.93
C ALA A 11 -3.24 -2.01 -9.10
N ILE A 12 -4.49 -1.55 -9.25
CA ILE A 12 -5.64 -2.07 -8.50
C ILE A 12 -5.88 -3.54 -8.80
N SER A 13 -5.79 -3.96 -10.07
CA SER A 13 -5.98 -5.38 -10.43
C SER A 13 -4.99 -6.30 -9.72
N MET A 14 -3.75 -5.84 -9.52
CA MET A 14 -2.73 -6.62 -8.82
C MET A 14 -2.96 -6.67 -7.32
N LEU A 15 -3.40 -5.56 -6.74
CA LEU A 15 -3.78 -5.51 -5.34
C LEU A 15 -5.05 -6.34 -5.06
N LEU A 16 -5.97 -6.44 -6.03
CA LEU A 16 -7.13 -7.36 -5.98
C LEU A 16 -6.71 -8.84 -6.06
N ASP A 17 -5.64 -9.14 -6.81
CA ASP A 17 -5.04 -10.48 -6.84
C ASP A 17 -4.27 -10.82 -5.55
N ALA A 18 -4.07 -9.84 -4.65
CA ALA A 18 -3.49 -10.08 -3.33
C ALA A 18 -4.45 -10.93 -2.51
N LYS A 19 -4.05 -12.17 -2.22
CA LYS A 19 -4.84 -13.06 -1.36
C LYS A 19 -5.00 -12.42 0.01
N PRO A 20 -6.23 -12.15 0.50
CA PRO A 20 -6.44 -11.48 1.80
C PRO A 20 -5.80 -12.20 2.99
N LYS A 21 -5.61 -13.52 2.86
CA LYS A 21 -4.95 -14.33 3.87
C LYS A 21 -3.44 -14.04 4.00
N ASP A 22 -2.81 -13.72 2.88
CA ASP A 22 -1.36 -13.53 2.78
C ASP A 22 -1.00 -12.03 2.83
N TYR A 23 -1.92 -11.16 2.39
CA TYR A 23 -1.75 -9.71 2.30
C TYR A 23 -3.00 -8.95 2.82
N PRO A 24 -3.32 -9.03 4.12
CA PRO A 24 -4.53 -8.45 4.66
C PRO A 24 -4.61 -6.94 4.44
N LEU A 25 -3.55 -6.18 4.72
CA LEU A 25 -3.57 -4.72 4.59
C LEU A 25 -3.62 -4.27 3.12
N LEU A 26 -2.91 -4.95 2.22
CA LEU A 26 -3.02 -4.67 0.79
C LEU A 26 -4.38 -5.04 0.21
N SER A 27 -5.01 -6.10 0.70
CA SER A 27 -6.35 -6.47 0.26
C SER A 27 -7.42 -5.47 0.72
N GLU A 28 -7.25 -4.89 1.93
CA GLU A 28 -8.11 -3.81 2.44
C GLU A 28 -8.06 -2.55 1.55
N LEU A 29 -6.89 -2.20 0.99
CA LEU A 29 -6.74 -1.09 0.05
C LEU A 29 -7.66 -1.17 -1.18
N CYS A 30 -8.05 -2.38 -1.57
CA CYS A 30 -8.89 -2.61 -2.73
C CYS A 30 -10.38 -2.79 -2.39
N LEU A 31 -10.68 -3.06 -1.13
CA LEU A 31 -12.04 -3.38 -0.68
C LEU A 31 -12.71 -2.17 0.00
N ASP A 32 -11.93 -1.28 0.62
CA ASP A 32 -12.44 -0.09 1.30
C ASP A 32 -12.44 1.16 0.41
N ASP A 33 -13.37 2.07 0.70
CA ASP A 33 -13.44 3.38 0.05
C ASP A 33 -12.16 4.20 0.27
N TYR A 34 -11.45 3.98 1.40
CA TYR A 34 -10.16 4.59 1.73
C TYR A 34 -9.40 3.79 2.80
N GLY A 35 -8.11 3.52 2.59
CA GLY A 35 -7.25 2.87 3.60
C GLY A 35 -6.41 3.88 4.38
N LEU A 36 -6.71 4.12 5.68
CA LEU A 36 -5.93 5.02 6.54
C LEU A 36 -5.00 4.22 7.47
N TYR A 37 -3.68 4.35 7.27
CA TYR A 37 -2.68 3.62 8.07
C TYR A 37 -1.72 4.55 8.82
N SER A 38 -1.28 4.13 10.00
CA SER A 38 -0.29 4.84 10.81
C SER A 38 0.54 3.87 11.67
N GLY A 39 1.69 4.32 12.18
CA GLY A 39 2.49 3.57 13.15
C GLY A 39 2.82 2.14 12.68
N GLU A 40 2.54 1.14 13.52
CA GLU A 40 2.81 -0.28 13.21
C GLU A 40 2.07 -0.79 11.97
N GLN A 41 0.93 -0.18 11.59
CA GLN A 41 0.22 -0.57 10.37
C GLN A 41 1.06 -0.26 9.13
N LEU A 42 1.80 0.87 9.15
CA LEU A 42 2.73 1.19 8.07
C LEU A 42 3.91 0.21 8.04
N ASP A 43 4.41 -0.24 9.19
CA ASP A 43 5.48 -1.24 9.24
C ASP A 43 5.03 -2.59 8.63
N ARG A 44 3.79 -3.02 8.92
CA ARG A 44 3.20 -4.24 8.35
C ARG A 44 2.89 -4.10 6.86
N LEU A 45 2.31 -2.98 6.44
CA LEU A 45 2.01 -2.68 5.04
C LEU A 45 3.28 -2.75 4.18
N ARG A 46 4.40 -2.24 4.70
CA ARG A 46 5.70 -2.30 4.02
C ARG A 46 6.23 -3.71 3.83
N ILE A 47 5.95 -4.62 4.76
CA ILE A 47 6.30 -6.04 4.61
C ILE A 47 5.48 -6.65 3.48
N GLU A 48 4.17 -6.43 3.49
CA GLU A 48 3.27 -6.93 2.44
C GLU A 48 3.65 -6.39 1.05
N LEU A 49 3.96 -5.10 0.93
CA LEU A 49 4.41 -4.47 -0.32
C LEU A 49 5.69 -5.12 -0.86
N LYS A 50 6.66 -5.42 0.01
CA LYS A 50 7.92 -6.07 -0.38
C LYS A 50 7.70 -7.51 -0.82
N ASP A 51 6.87 -8.25 -0.09
CA ASP A 51 6.59 -9.65 -0.42
C ASP A 51 5.78 -9.76 -1.71
N MET A 52 4.85 -8.83 -1.96
CA MET A 52 4.11 -8.77 -3.22
C MET A 52 4.99 -8.34 -4.40
N SER A 53 5.91 -7.38 -4.22
CA SER A 53 6.91 -7.01 -5.23
C SER A 53 7.76 -8.21 -5.65
N ARG A 54 8.17 -9.05 -4.68
CA ARG A 54 8.91 -10.30 -4.94
C ARG A 54 8.08 -11.33 -5.69
N ALA A 55 6.82 -11.52 -5.29
CA ALA A 55 5.91 -12.48 -5.91
C ALA A 55 5.58 -12.15 -7.37
N THR A 56 5.49 -10.86 -7.69
CA THR A 56 5.10 -10.36 -9.03
C THR A 56 6.26 -10.15 -10.00
N LYS A 57 7.50 -10.55 -9.64
CA LYS A 57 8.69 -10.50 -10.51
C LYS A 57 8.94 -9.14 -11.19
N GLY A 58 8.90 -8.04 -10.43
CA GLY A 58 9.59 -6.82 -10.89
C GLY A 58 8.74 -5.66 -11.40
N MET A 59 7.49 -5.49 -10.94
CA MET A 59 6.86 -4.16 -11.02
C MET A 59 7.37 -3.26 -9.89
N ASP A 60 8.68 -3.18 -9.78
CA ASP A 60 9.39 -2.65 -8.62
C ASP A 60 9.11 -1.16 -8.45
N GLY A 61 8.86 -0.41 -9.53
CA GLY A 61 8.61 1.03 -9.45
C GLY A 61 7.42 1.40 -8.56
N PHE A 62 6.30 0.68 -8.67
CA PHE A 62 5.09 1.00 -7.91
C PHE A 62 5.22 0.59 -6.44
N PHE A 63 5.55 -0.67 -6.17
CA PHE A 63 5.68 -1.19 -4.81
C PHE A 63 6.83 -0.51 -4.05
N CYS A 64 7.97 -0.21 -4.70
CA CYS A 64 9.04 0.56 -4.07
C CYS A 64 8.63 2.00 -3.77
N SER A 65 7.85 2.64 -4.65
CA SER A 65 7.33 3.99 -4.37
C SER A 65 6.40 3.99 -3.17
N LEU A 66 5.47 3.02 -3.08
CA LEU A 66 4.59 2.87 -1.93
C LEU A 66 5.36 2.55 -0.64
N ASP A 67 6.36 1.68 -0.68
CA ASP A 67 7.23 1.38 0.48
C ASP A 67 7.98 2.63 0.93
N ALA A 68 8.50 3.43 0.00
CA ALA A 68 9.18 4.68 0.30
C ALA A 68 8.24 5.69 0.98
N PHE A 69 7.02 5.87 0.46
CA PHE A 69 6.04 6.76 1.08
C PHE A 69 5.59 6.28 2.45
N ALA A 70 5.35 4.97 2.62
CA ALA A 70 4.98 4.40 3.91
C ALA A 70 6.13 4.54 4.94
N LEU A 71 7.38 4.36 4.51
CA LEU A 71 8.56 4.59 5.34
C LEU A 71 8.67 6.05 5.77
N GLU A 72 8.53 6.98 4.83
CA GLU A 72 8.60 8.41 5.11
C GLU A 72 7.55 8.83 6.13
N ALA A 73 6.29 8.45 5.90
CA ALA A 73 5.21 8.74 6.84
C ALA A 73 5.45 8.10 8.22
N ARG A 74 5.99 6.88 8.25
CA ARG A 74 6.34 6.18 9.49
C ARG A 74 7.42 6.92 10.29
N VAL A 75 8.44 7.44 9.62
CA VAL A 75 9.54 8.22 10.23
C VAL A 75 9.03 9.57 10.74
N LEU A 76 8.12 10.21 10.01
CA LEU A 76 7.52 11.49 10.38
C LEU A 76 6.38 11.37 11.42
N GLY A 77 5.96 10.15 11.77
CA GLY A 77 4.81 9.93 12.67
C GLY A 77 3.47 10.34 12.04
N GLU A 78 3.39 10.32 10.72
CA GLU A 78 2.21 10.72 9.95
C GLU A 78 1.31 9.55 9.63
N SER A 79 0.06 9.87 9.27
CA SER A 79 -0.90 8.90 8.74
C SER A 79 -0.96 9.01 7.23
N VAL A 80 -1.15 7.88 6.56
CA VAL A 80 -1.26 7.79 5.11
C VAL A 80 -2.65 7.30 4.74
N LEU A 81 -3.33 8.10 3.93
CA LEU A 81 -4.58 7.73 3.27
C LEU A 81 -4.26 7.20 1.88
N PHE A 82 -4.62 5.96 1.62
CA PHE A 82 -4.56 5.37 0.29
C PHE A 82 -5.94 5.46 -0.36
N ASP A 83 -5.97 6.05 -1.56
CA ASP A 83 -7.19 6.35 -2.31
C ASP A 83 -7.16 5.60 -3.66
N PRO A 84 -7.93 4.49 -3.79
CA PRO A 84 -7.99 3.71 -5.03
C PRO A 84 -8.97 4.27 -6.08
N PHE A 85 -9.78 5.29 -5.75
CA PHE A 85 -10.82 5.80 -6.65
C PHE A 85 -10.40 7.06 -7.43
N ARG A 86 -9.28 7.69 -7.08
CA ARG A 86 -8.81 8.94 -7.70
C ARG A 86 -7.58 8.80 -8.61
N GLY A 87 -7.24 7.58 -9.03
CA GLY A 87 -6.03 7.24 -9.81
C GLY A 87 -6.27 6.71 -11.21
#